data_AF-A0A820L1Z4-F1
#
_entry.id   AF-A0A820L1Z4-F1
#
_cell.length_a   1.000
_cell.length_b   1.000
_cell.length_c   1.000
_cell.angle_alpha   90.00
_cell.angle_beta   90.00
_cell.angle_gamma   90.00
#
_symmetry.space_group_name_H-M   'P 1'
#
loop_
_entity.id
_entity.type
_entity.pdbx_description
1 polymer ?
#
loop_
_entity_poly.entity_id
_entity_poly.type
_entity_poly.pdbx_seq_one_letter_code
_entity_poly.pdbx_strand_id
1 'polypeptide(L)'
;YQTVDRLLAVFLTCSDSDEDTVNGHQDDAQTFSIYVQSRCCCPDKCHYSPDSGSKSISGGAIFLILLISILFVYIIGGIIFLKHTRGATGTDMIPNRLIWLNITLYALDGLRYSIQIVRHRSFNIDYQKI
;
A
#
# COMPACT_ATOMS: atom_id res chain seq x y z
N TYR A 1 44.75 4.20 12.15
CA TYR A 1 43.29 3.95 12.17
C TYR A 1 43.10 2.48 12.48
N GLN A 2 42.55 2.17 13.65
CA GLN A 2 42.27 0.79 14.06
C GLN A 2 40.86 0.45 13.56
N THR A 3 40.74 -0.53 12.67
CA THR A 3 39.45 -1.04 12.22
C THR A 3 38.77 -1.77 13.38
N VAL A 4 37.61 -1.28 13.80
CA VAL A 4 36.80 -1.92 14.83
C VAL A 4 35.80 -2.81 14.13
N ASP A 5 36.01 -4.12 14.17
CA ASP A 5 35.12 -5.10 13.57
C ASP A 5 33.87 -5.26 14.44
N ARG A 6 32.69 -5.05 13.86
CA ARG A 6 31.41 -5.28 14.53
C ARG A 6 30.86 -6.65 14.14
N LEU A 7 30.54 -7.48 15.12
CA LEU A 7 29.96 -8.80 14.94
C LEU A 7 28.43 -8.73 15.05
N LEU A 8 27.74 -9.26 14.04
CA LEU A 8 26.29 -9.44 14.05
C LEU A 8 25.98 -10.94 14.20
N ALA A 9 25.38 -11.32 15.32
CA ALA A 9 24.90 -12.68 15.56
C ALA A 9 23.38 -12.74 15.32
N VAL A 10 22.92 -13.70 14.50
CA VAL A 10 21.49 -13.91 14.25
C VAL A 10 21.08 -15.27 14.80
N PHE A 11 20.21 -15.26 15.79
CA PHE A 11 19.65 -16.44 16.45
C PHE A 11 18.24 -16.69 15.93
N LEU A 12 18.06 -17.85 15.29
CA LEU A 12 16.77 -18.33 14.82
C LEU A 12 16.13 -19.16 15.94
N THR A 13 14.95 -18.75 16.40
CA THR A 13 14.22 -19.40 17.49
C THR A 13 12.88 -19.91 16.97
N CYS A 14 12.61 -21.20 17.19
CA CYS A 14 11.32 -21.81 16.87
C CYS A 14 10.23 -21.26 17.82
N SER A 15 9.13 -20.76 17.24
CA SER A 15 7.91 -20.37 17.97
C SER A 15 6.69 -20.92 17.26
N ASP A 16 5.77 -21.55 17.98
CA ASP A 16 4.49 -22.03 17.43
C ASP A 16 3.44 -20.91 17.25
N SER A 17 3.80 -19.65 17.54
CA SER A 17 2.97 -18.47 17.27
C SER A 17 2.79 -18.23 15.77
N ASP A 18 1.62 -17.70 15.38
CA ASP A 18 1.38 -17.25 14.00
C ASP A 18 1.95 -15.84 13.73
N GLU A 19 2.50 -15.18 14.75
CA GLU A 19 3.19 -13.91 14.64
C GLU A 19 4.70 -14.11 14.58
N ASP A 20 5.34 -13.53 13.57
CA ASP A 20 6.80 -13.44 13.46
C ASP A 20 7.30 -12.25 14.29
N THR A 21 8.27 -12.48 15.18
CA THR A 21 8.84 -11.41 16.00
C THR A 21 10.35 -11.29 15.81
N VAL A 22 10.84 -10.05 15.83
CA VAL A 22 12.27 -9.75 15.71
C VAL A 22 12.67 -8.88 16.88
N ASN A 23 13.57 -9.41 17.71
CA ASN A 23 14.08 -8.71 18.88
C ASN A 23 15.59 -8.49 18.70
N GLY A 24 16.04 -7.25 18.81
CA GLY A 24 17.46 -6.91 18.80
C GLY A 24 17.95 -6.66 20.22
N HIS A 25 19.08 -7.24 20.58
CA HIS A 25 19.78 -6.96 21.82
C HIS A 25 21.23 -6.55 21.52
N GLN A 26 21.68 -5.48 22.15
CA GLN A 26 23.07 -5.06 22.06
C GLN A 26 23.82 -5.63 23.25
N ASP A 27 24.64 -6.65 23.01
CA ASP A 27 25.41 -7.31 24.06
C ASP A 27 26.64 -6.48 24.48
N ASP A 28 27.29 -5.81 23.51
CA ASP A 28 28.44 -4.93 23.76
C ASP A 28 28.59 -3.87 22.64
N ALA A 29 29.56 -2.96 22.76
CA ALA A 29 29.87 -1.94 21.76
C ALA A 29 30.22 -2.52 20.36
N GLN A 30 30.65 -3.79 20.31
CA GLN A 30 31.09 -4.47 19.10
C GLN A 30 30.19 -5.65 18.68
N THR A 31 29.26 -6.11 19.53
CA THR A 31 28.44 -7.30 19.25
C THR A 31 26.96 -6.98 19.35
N PHE A 32 26.22 -7.29 18.28
CA PHE A 32 24.76 -7.16 18.22
C PHE A 32 24.15 -8.53 17.99
N SER A 33 23.18 -8.91 18.82
CA SER A 33 22.40 -10.14 18.66
C SER A 33 20.98 -9.84 18.20
N ILE A 34 20.52 -10.57 17.19
CA ILE A 34 19.13 -10.52 16.72
C ILE A 34 18.50 -11.88 16.97
N TYR A 35 17.37 -11.89 17.66
CA TYR A 35 16.54 -13.06 17.86
C TYR A 35 15.34 -12.96 16.93
N VAL A 36 15.29 -13.87 15.95
CA VAL A 36 14.15 -14.01 15.03
C VAL A 36 13.34 -15.20 15.51
N GLN A 37 12.09 -14.96 15.86
CA GLN A 37 11.13 -15.99 16.21
C GLN A 37 10.16 -16.17 15.06
N SER A 38 10.10 -17.39 14.53
CA SER A 38 9.13 -17.75 13.51
C SER A 38 8.80 -19.23 13.61
N ARG A 39 7.59 -19.58 13.20
CA ARG A 39 7.14 -20.97 13.01
C ARG A 39 8.01 -21.71 11.99
N CYS A 40 8.60 -20.95 11.09
CA CYS A 40 9.52 -21.43 10.08
C CYS A 40 10.89 -21.85 10.64
N CYS A 41 11.25 -21.40 11.84
CA CYS A 41 12.48 -21.84 12.50
C CYS A 41 12.36 -23.23 13.14
N CYS A 42 11.16 -23.82 13.14
CA CYS A 42 10.92 -25.18 13.61
C CYS A 42 11.15 -26.21 12.49
N PRO A 43 11.73 -27.39 12.77
CA PRO A 43 11.94 -28.43 11.77
C PRO A 43 10.61 -28.85 11.13
N ASP A 44 10.59 -28.95 9.80
CA ASP A 44 9.43 -29.36 8.99
C ASP A 44 8.15 -28.51 9.15
N LYS A 45 8.25 -27.31 9.70
CA LYS A 45 7.10 -26.38 9.85
C LYS A 45 7.09 -25.27 8.81
N CYS A 46 8.19 -25.03 8.10
CA CYS A 46 8.19 -24.24 6.86
C CYS A 46 7.52 -25.03 5.72
N HIS A 47 6.23 -25.27 5.83
CA HIS A 47 5.47 -25.61 4.64
C HIS A 47 5.21 -24.31 3.89
N TYR A 48 5.81 -24.16 2.70
CA TYR A 48 5.32 -23.24 1.70
C TYR A 48 3.95 -23.75 1.24
N SER A 49 2.94 -23.53 2.07
CA SER A 49 1.55 -23.69 1.72
C SER A 49 1.13 -22.34 1.15
N PRO A 50 0.80 -22.22 -0.15
CA PRO A 50 0.25 -20.99 -0.70
C PRO A 50 -1.11 -20.56 -0.10
N ASP A 51 -1.55 -21.19 1.00
CA ASP A 51 -2.93 -21.24 1.51
C ASP A 51 -3.09 -21.25 3.05
N SER A 52 -2.10 -20.82 3.85
CA SER A 52 -2.32 -20.64 5.32
C SER A 52 -2.53 -19.19 5.76
N GLY A 53 -2.69 -18.26 4.82
CA GLY A 53 -3.37 -17.01 5.06
C GLY A 53 -4.62 -17.04 4.19
N SER A 54 -5.80 -17.18 4.77
CA SER A 54 -7.05 -16.92 4.05
C SER A 54 -6.85 -15.60 3.31
N LYS A 55 -6.76 -15.63 1.98
CA LYS A 55 -6.69 -14.43 1.13
C LYS A 55 -8.05 -13.75 1.19
N SER A 56 -8.40 -13.24 2.37
CA SER A 56 -9.52 -12.36 2.55
C SER A 56 -9.18 -11.12 1.76
N ILE A 57 -9.98 -10.88 0.73
CA ILE A 57 -9.91 -9.65 -0.05
C ILE A 57 -9.93 -8.47 0.93
N SER A 58 -8.92 -7.61 0.85
CA SER A 58 -8.82 -6.45 1.76
C SER A 58 -10.12 -5.66 1.70
N GLY A 59 -10.57 -5.11 2.85
CA GLY A 59 -11.78 -4.29 2.90
C GLY A 59 -11.78 -3.17 1.84
N GLY A 60 -10.60 -2.64 1.52
CA GLY A 60 -10.43 -1.67 0.43
C GLY A 60 -10.78 -2.23 -0.96
N ALA A 61 -10.41 -3.47 -1.24
CA ALA A 61 -10.73 -4.12 -2.51
C ALA A 61 -12.25 -4.40 -2.64
N ILE A 62 -12.91 -4.80 -1.55
CA ILE A 62 -14.39 -4.94 -1.51
C ILE A 62 -15.06 -3.59 -1.80
N PHE A 63 -14.61 -2.53 -1.12
CA PHE A 63 -15.14 -1.19 -1.32
C PHE A 63 -14.98 -0.72 -2.78
N LEU A 64 -13.82 -0.95 -3.39
CA LEU A 64 -13.57 -0.59 -4.80
C LEU A 64 -14.50 -1.37 -5.74
N ILE A 65 -14.71 -2.66 -5.51
CA ILE A 65 -15.62 -3.47 -6.33
C ILE A 65 -17.06 -2.91 -6.26
N LEU A 66 -17.54 -2.58 -5.06
CA LEU A 66 -18.87 -1.99 -4.88
C LEU A 66 -18.98 -0.61 -5.55
N LEU A 67 -17.98 0.25 -5.37
CA LEU A 67 -17.94 1.58 -5.96
C LEU A 67 -18.00 1.52 -7.49
N ILE A 68 -17.18 0.67 -8.11
CA ILE A 68 -17.13 0.50 -9.57
C ILE A 68 -18.46 -0.06 -10.08
N SER A 69 -19.04 -1.02 -9.38
CA SER A 69 -20.31 -1.64 -9.77
C SER A 69 -21.46 -0.63 -9.75
N ILE A 70 -21.58 0.16 -8.68
CA ILE A 70 -22.60 1.22 -8.58
C ILE A 70 -22.37 2.30 -9.63
N LEU A 71 -21.11 2.70 -9.85
CA LEU A 71 -20.76 3.69 -10.87
C LEU A 71 -21.15 3.22 -12.27
N PHE A 72 -20.91 1.95 -12.60
CA PHE A 72 -21.28 1.37 -13.88
C PHE A 72 -22.79 1.44 -14.12
N VAL A 73 -23.59 1.02 -13.14
CA VAL A 73 -25.06 1.09 -13.21
C VAL A 73 -25.53 2.54 -13.34
N TYR A 74 -24.92 3.47 -12.59
CA TYR A 74 -25.24 4.89 -12.66
C TYR A 74 -24.95 5.49 -14.05
N ILE A 75 -23.78 5.18 -14.64
CA ILE A 75 -23.41 5.69 -15.96
C ILE A 75 -24.34 5.13 -17.04
N ILE A 76 -24.59 3.82 -17.07
CA ILE A 76 -25.46 3.21 -18.09
C ILE A 76 -26.90 3.68 -17.93
N GLY A 77 -27.44 3.61 -16.71
CA GLY A 77 -28.80 4.06 -16.43
C GLY A 77 -28.97 5.54 -16.76
N GLY A 78 -28.01 6.38 -16.37
CA GLY A 78 -27.99 7.79 -16.72
C GLY A 78 -27.92 8.03 -18.22
N ILE A 79 -27.07 7.33 -18.96
CA ILE A 79 -26.98 7.45 -20.42
C ILE A 79 -28.31 7.09 -21.09
N ILE A 80 -28.93 5.97 -20.70
CA ILE A 80 -30.21 5.54 -21.26
C ILE A 80 -31.30 6.58 -20.94
N PHE A 81 -31.36 7.05 -19.69
CA PHE A 81 -32.34 8.04 -19.25
C PHE A 81 -32.17 9.37 -19.99
N LEU A 82 -30.95 9.92 -20.07
CA LEU A 82 -30.67 11.19 -20.75
C LEU A 82 -30.88 11.08 -22.26
N LYS A 83 -30.55 9.93 -22.87
CA LYS A 83 -30.81 9.68 -24.29
C LYS A 83 -32.30 9.66 -24.60
N HIS A 84 -33.10 8.97 -23.79
CA HIS A 84 -34.52 8.79 -24.07
C HIS A 84 -35.37 10.00 -23.68
N THR A 85 -35.02 10.71 -22.60
CA THR A 85 -35.81 11.85 -22.11
C THR A 85 -35.40 13.18 -22.72
N ARG A 86 -34.11 13.38 -23.00
CA ARG A 86 -33.56 14.68 -23.43
C ARG A 86 -32.96 14.66 -24.83
N GLY A 87 -32.93 13.51 -25.50
CA GLY A 87 -32.30 13.38 -26.82
C GLY A 87 -30.81 13.77 -26.79
N ALA A 88 -30.17 13.69 -25.62
CA ALA A 88 -28.80 14.15 -25.45
C ALA A 88 -27.86 13.35 -26.38
N THR A 89 -26.98 14.05 -27.08
CA THR A 89 -26.00 13.48 -28.01
C THR A 89 -24.57 13.84 -27.59
N GLY A 90 -23.62 12.96 -27.88
CA GLY A 90 -22.21 13.20 -27.58
C GLY A 90 -21.91 13.24 -26.08
N THR A 91 -21.14 14.23 -25.65
CA THR A 91 -20.60 14.32 -24.28
C THR A 91 -21.63 14.69 -23.22
N ASP A 92 -22.82 15.14 -23.62
CA ASP A 92 -23.92 15.49 -22.71
C ASP A 92 -24.72 14.27 -22.23
N MET A 93 -24.40 13.08 -22.76
CA MET A 93 -25.00 11.82 -22.31
C MET A 93 -24.47 11.38 -20.94
N ILE A 94 -23.37 11.96 -20.47
CA ILE A 94 -22.75 11.61 -19.18
C ILE A 94 -23.51 12.35 -18.06
N PRO A 95 -24.17 11.62 -17.14
CA PRO A 95 -24.90 12.23 -16.04
C PRO A 95 -23.94 12.97 -15.09
N ASN A 96 -24.24 14.24 -14.81
CA ASN A 96 -23.45 15.12 -13.93
C ASN A 96 -21.98 15.29 -14.33
N ARG A 97 -21.70 15.42 -15.64
CA ARG A 97 -20.35 15.55 -16.20
C ARG A 97 -19.44 16.57 -15.49
N LEU A 98 -19.97 17.72 -15.09
CA LEU A 98 -19.19 18.75 -14.39
C LEU A 98 -18.63 18.26 -13.04
N ILE A 99 -19.40 17.45 -12.32
CA ILE A 99 -18.95 16.87 -11.04
C ILE A 99 -17.76 15.93 -11.28
N TRP A 100 -17.86 15.04 -12.29
CA TRP A 100 -16.79 14.11 -12.64
C TRP A 100 -15.50 14.81 -13.07
N LEU A 101 -15.62 15.88 -13.85
CA LEU A 101 -14.48 16.70 -14.24
C LEU A 101 -13.84 17.37 -13.03
N ASN A 102 -14.63 18.01 -12.18
CA ASN A 102 -14.12 18.71 -11.00
C ASN A 102 -13.42 17.74 -10.04
N ILE A 103 -14.01 16.57 -9.76
CA ILE A 103 -13.38 15.53 -8.93
C ILE A 103 -12.01 15.13 -9.50
N THR A 104 -11.93 14.89 -10.81
CA THR A 104 -10.68 14.50 -11.46
C THR A 104 -9.64 15.61 -11.39
N LEU A 105 -10.04 16.86 -11.62
CA LEU A 105 -9.16 18.02 -11.51
C LEU A 105 -8.61 18.18 -10.09
N TYR A 106 -9.47 18.11 -9.07
CA TYR A 106 -9.04 18.19 -7.67
C TYR A 106 -8.11 17.04 -7.26
N ALA A 107 -8.36 15.83 -7.75
CA ALA A 107 -7.46 14.69 -7.51
C ALA A 107 -6.07 14.91 -8.13
N LEU A 108 -6.01 15.43 -9.36
CA LEU A 108 -4.75 15.77 -10.02
C LEU A 108 -4.00 16.88 -9.29
N ASP A 109 -4.71 17.90 -8.78
CA ASP A 109 -4.11 18.97 -8.00
C ASP A 109 -3.54 18.46 -6.68
N GLY A 110 -4.26 17.58 -5.97
CA GLY A 110 -3.76 16.91 -4.77
C GLY A 110 -2.51 16.07 -5.03
N LEU A 111 -2.47 15.34 -6.16
CA LEU A 111 -1.30 14.57 -6.57
C LEU A 111 -0.10 15.49 -6.87
N ARG A 112 -0.33 16.56 -7.64
CA ARG A 112 0.71 17.55 -7.97
C ARG A 112 1.30 18.17 -6.70
N TYR A 113 0.44 18.57 -5.75
CA TYR A 113 0.86 19.13 -4.48
C TYR A 113 1.69 18.13 -3.65
N SER A 114 1.24 16.88 -3.57
CA SER A 114 1.98 15.83 -2.86
C SER A 114 3.36 15.58 -3.46
N ILE A 115 3.45 15.50 -4.80
CA ILE A 115 4.72 15.33 -5.52
C ILE A 115 5.64 16.55 -5.30
N GLN A 116 5.09 17.76 -5.30
CA GLN A 116 5.87 18.98 -5.03
C GLN A 116 6.49 18.95 -3.63
N ILE A 117 5.74 18.54 -2.60
CA ILE A 117 6.27 18.40 -1.24
C ILE A 117 7.41 17.38 -1.20
N VAL A 118 7.21 16.19 -1.78
CA VAL A 118 8.23 15.13 -1.78
C VAL A 118 9.50 15.60 -2.48
N ARG A 119 9.36 16.27 -3.64
CA ARG A 119 10.50 16.83 -4.37
C ARG A 119 11.23 17.91 -3.57
N HIS A 120 10.50 18.81 -2.93
CA HIS A 120 11.10 19.86 -2.09
C HIS A 120 11.83 19.28 -0.87
N ARG A 121 11.28 18.22 -0.25
CA ARG A 121 11.92 17.52 0.86
C ARG A 121 13.19 16.79 0.42
N SER A 122 13.15 16.11 -0.72
CA SER A 122 14.33 15.42 -1.29
C SER A 122 15.47 16.41 -1.54
N PHE A 123 15.17 17.54 -2.18
CA PHE A 123 16.15 18.58 -2.45
C PHE A 123 16.80 19.10 -1.16
N ASN A 124 16.01 19.39 -0.12
CA ASN A 124 16.54 19.88 1.16
C ASN A 124 17.50 18.90 1.86
N ILE A 125 17.25 17.58 1.76
CA ILE A 125 18.14 16.54 2.30
C ILE A 125 19.49 16.53 1.57
N ASP A 126 19.50 16.82 0.27
CA ASP A 126 20.74 16.85 -0.52
C ASP A 126 21.63 18.06 -0.15
N TYR A 127 21.06 19.21 0.21
CA TYR A 127 21.84 20.37 0.69
C TYR A 127 22.45 20.17 2.08
N GLN A 128 21.79 19.43 2.96
CA GLN A 128 22.33 19.15 4.31
C GLN A 128 23.51 18.15 4.30
N LYS A 129 23.80 17.52 3.16
CA LYS A 129 24.91 16.58 2.99
C LYS A 129 26.17 17.19 2.35
N ILE A 130 26.15 18.49 2.03
CA ILE A 130 27.28 19.27 1.50
C ILE A 130 27.78 20.19 2.61
#